data_AF-A0A920R3T6-F1
#
_entry.id   AF-A0A920R3T6-F1
#
_cell.length_a   1.000
_cell.length_b   1.000
_cell.length_c   1.000
_cell.angle_alpha   90.00
_cell.angle_beta   90.00
_cell.angle_gamma   90.00
#
_symmetry.space_group_name_H-M   'P 1'
#
loop_
_entity.id
_entity.type
_entity.pdbx_description
1 polymer ?
#
loop_
_entity_poly.entity_id
_entity_poly.type
_entity_poly.pdbx_seq_one_letter_code
_entity_poly.pdbx_strand_id
1 'polypeptide(L)' 'MASEDFSYMLNECKGAYINIGNGGEEGHCEVHNPGYDFNDEILPLGATFFARLAETQLAK' A
#
# COMPACT_ATOMS: atom_id res chain seq x y z
N MET A 1 13.66 6.62 0.04
CA MET A 1 13.48 5.43 0.91
C MET A 1 13.03 5.90 2.27
N ALA A 2 11.92 5.36 2.77
CA ALA A 2 11.35 5.65 4.08
C ALA A 2 11.69 4.53 5.09
N SER A 3 11.56 4.82 6.38
CA SER A 3 11.56 3.80 7.45
C SER A 3 10.13 3.43 7.80
N GLU A 4 9.83 2.13 7.95
CA GLU A 4 8.49 1.62 8.24
C GLU A 4 8.55 0.53 9.33
N ASP A 5 7.67 0.62 10.33
CA ASP A 5 7.69 -0.26 11.50
C ASP A 5 7.05 -1.63 11.23
N PHE A 6 6.40 -1.81 10.07
CA PHE A 6 5.93 -3.10 9.56
C PHE A 6 7.04 -4.16 9.51
N SER A 7 8.31 -3.74 9.42
CA SER A 7 9.46 -4.64 9.53
C SER A 7 9.49 -5.45 10.83
N TYR A 8 8.97 -4.91 11.95
CA TYR A 8 8.84 -5.68 13.19
C TYR A 8 7.82 -6.81 13.08
N MET A 9 6.71 -6.63 12.36
CA MET A 9 5.77 -7.71 12.11
C MET A 9 6.38 -8.84 11.27
N LEU A 10 7.22 -8.48 10.29
CA LEU A 10 7.91 -9.44 9.43
C LEU A 10 8.96 -10.29 10.18
N ASN A 11 9.40 -9.87 11.37
CA ASN A 11 10.22 -10.71 12.24
C ASN A 11 9.41 -11.82 12.93
N GLU A 12 8.12 -11.58 13.18
CA GLU A 12 7.25 -12.48 13.95
C GLU A 12 6.49 -13.47 13.06
N CYS A 13 6.17 -13.08 11.82
CA CYS A 13 5.47 -13.97 10.90
C CYS A 13 5.82 -13.72 9.43
N LYS A 14 5.51 -14.70 8.57
CA LYS A 14 5.60 -14.53 7.12
C LYS A 14 4.60 -13.47 6.70
N GLY A 15 5.10 -12.37 6.13
CA GLY A 15 4.28 -11.31 5.57
C GLY A 15 4.89 -10.72 4.31
N ALA A 16 4.17 -9.77 3.72
CA ALA A 16 4.62 -9.02 2.56
C ALA A 16 4.19 -7.56 2.74
N TYR A 17 5.12 -6.64 2.48
CA TYR A 17 4.85 -5.21 2.36
C TYR A 17 4.94 -4.84 0.88
N ILE A 18 3.93 -4.14 0.37
CA ILE A 18 3.85 -3.78 -1.05
C ILE A 18 3.52 -2.30 -1.20
N ASN A 19 4.07 -1.68 -2.25
CA ASN A 19 3.66 -0.35 -2.68
C ASN A 19 2.58 -0.49 -3.75
N ILE A 20 1.56 0.36 -3.68
CA ILE A 20 0.56 0.55 -4.73
C ILE A 20 0.80 1.90 -5.39
N GLY A 21 0.65 1.98 -6.71
CA GLY A 21 0.92 3.21 -7.44
C GLY A 21 -0.03 4.33 -7.02
N ASN A 22 0.51 5.43 -6.49
CA ASN A 22 -0.26 6.59 -6.04
C ASN A 22 0.03 7.82 -6.91
N GLY A 23 -0.01 7.63 -8.24
CA GLY A 23 0.41 8.64 -9.22
C GLY A 23 1.89 8.51 -9.62
N GLY A 24 2.41 9.53 -10.29
CA GLY A 24 3.76 9.56 -10.86
C GLY A 24 3.94 10.54 -12.03
N GLU A 25 2.88 11.25 -12.41
CA GLU A 25 2.91 12.28 -13.45
C GLU A 25 3.47 13.62 -12.93
N GLU A 26 3.73 14.54 -13.85
CA GLU A 26 4.26 15.87 -13.54
C GLU A 26 3.29 16.63 -12.60
N GLY A 27 3.78 17.08 -11.44
CA GLY A 27 2.98 17.76 -10.42
C GLY A 27 2.71 16.95 -9.14
N HIS A 28 2.97 15.64 -9.13
CA HIS A 28 2.90 14.83 -7.91
C HIS A 28 4.18 14.97 -7.06
N CYS A 29 4.06 14.74 -5.76
CA CYS A 29 5.18 14.76 -4.82
C CYS A 29 5.17 13.56 -3.88
N GLU A 30 6.32 13.30 -3.27
CA GLU A 30 6.51 12.22 -2.30
C GLU A 30 5.76 12.49 -0.98
N VAL A 31 5.49 11.42 -0.24
CA VAL A 31 5.01 11.51 1.14
C VAL A 31 5.95 12.38 1.98
N HIS A 32 5.39 13.09 2.97
CA HIS A 32 6.03 14.17 3.77
C HIS A 32 6.15 15.55 3.09
N ASN A 33 5.76 15.70 1.82
CA ASN A 33 5.63 17.02 1.21
C ASN A 33 4.29 17.69 1.62
N PRO A 34 4.25 18.98 1.99
CA PRO A 34 2.99 19.68 2.31
C PRO A 34 1.99 19.78 1.15
N GLY A 35 2.45 19.70 -0.09
CA GLY A 35 1.61 19.67 -1.29
C GLY A 35 1.19 18.26 -1.70
N TYR A 36 1.40 17.26 -0.85
CA TYR A 36 1.02 15.89 -1.14
C TYR A 36 -0.50 15.77 -1.25
N ASP A 37 -0.95 15.29 -2.40
CA ASP A 37 -2.34 15.00 -2.72
C ASP A 37 -2.46 13.51 -3.04
N PHE A 38 -3.39 12.83 -2.36
CA PHE A 38 -3.54 11.38 -2.47
C PHE A 38 -4.34 11.04 -3.73
N ASN A 39 -3.96 9.98 -4.45
CA ASN A 39 -4.73 9.57 -5.63
C ASN A 39 -5.94 8.73 -5.20
N ASP A 40 -7.10 9.36 -4.97
CA ASP A 40 -8.34 8.66 -4.58
C ASP A 40 -8.79 7.58 -5.60
N GLU A 41 -8.40 7.70 -6.87
CA GLU A 41 -8.73 6.71 -7.90
C GLU A 41 -8.10 5.33 -7.62
N ILE A 42 -7.06 5.27 -6.77
CA ILE A 42 -6.40 4.00 -6.41
C ILE A 42 -7.14 3.21 -5.33
N LEU A 43 -8.04 3.86 -4.57
CA LEU A 43 -8.73 3.24 -3.44
C LEU A 43 -9.46 1.93 -3.82
N PRO A 44 -10.23 1.87 -4.93
CA PRO A 44 -10.92 0.64 -5.31
C PRO A 44 -9.96 -0.51 -5.63
N LEU A 45 -8.79 -0.21 -6.22
CA LEU A 45 -7.78 -1.21 -6.55
C LEU A 45 -7.14 -1.79 -5.28
N GLY A 46 -6.71 -0.93 -4.36
CA GLY A 46 -6.11 -1.34 -3.09
C GLY A 46 -7.08 -2.16 -2.22
N ALA A 47 -8.32 -1.71 -2.08
CA ALA A 47 -9.35 -2.41 -1.33
C ALA A 47 -9.66 -3.79 -1.95
N THR A 48 -9.81 -3.84 -3.27
CA THR A 48 -10.07 -5.11 -4.00
C THR A 48 -8.91 -6.08 -3.83
N PHE A 49 -7.66 -5.62 -3.88
CA PHE A 49 -6.49 -6.47 -3.68
C PHE A 49 -6.55 -7.20 -2.33
N PHE A 50 -6.76 -6.48 -1.23
CA PHE A 50 -6.82 -7.09 0.09
C PHE A 50 -8.05 -7.98 0.28
N ALA A 51 -9.22 -7.57 -0.24
CA ALA A 51 -10.43 -8.41 -0.21
C ALA A 51 -10.21 -9.74 -0.92
N ARG A 52 -9.72 -9.71 -2.17
CA ARG A 52 -9.44 -10.91 -2.96
C ARG A 52 -8.32 -11.75 -2.36
N LEU A 53 -7.28 -11.14 -1.77
CA LEU A 53 -6.24 -11.85 -1.06
C LEU A 53 -6.80 -12.63 0.13
N ALA A 54 -7.63 -12.00 0.96
CA ALA A 54 -8.27 -12.67 2.09
C ALA A 54 -9.21 -13.78 1.63
N GLU A 55 -10.08 -13.50 0.65
CA GLU A 55 -11.01 -14.49 0.07
C GLU A 55 -10.27 -15.72 -0.49
N THR A 56 -9.16 -15.51 -1.20
CA THR A 56 -8.42 -16.61 -1.84
C THR A 56 -7.59 -17.42 -0.86
N GLN A 57 -6.94 -16.77 0.13
CA GLN A 57 -6.09 -17.46 1.10
C GLN A 57 -6.89 -18.15 2.21
N LEU A 58 -8.09 -17.65 2.53
CA LEU A 58 -8.95 -18.18 3.60
C LEU A 58 -10.15 -18.99 3.07
N ALA A 59 -10.24 -19.21 1.76
CA ALA A 59 -11.24 -20.11 1.18
C ALA A 59 -11.10 -21.51 1.81
N LYS A 60 -12.25 -22.09 2.20
CA LYS A 60 -12.34 -23.43 2.78
C LYS A 60 -12.27 -24.53 1.72
#